data_AF-A0A848UUR6-F1
#
_entry.id   AF-A0A848UUR6-F1
#
_cell.length_a   1.000
_cell.length_b   1.000
_cell.length_c   1.000
_cell.angle_alpha   90.00
_cell.angle_beta   90.00
_cell.angle_gamma   90.00
#
_symmetry.space_group_name_H-M   'P 1'
#
loop_
_entity.id
_entity.type
_entity.pdbx_description
1 polymer ?
#
loop_
_entity_poly.entity_id
_entity_poly.type
_entity_poly.pdbx_seq_one_letter_code
_entity_poly.pdbx_strand_id
1 'polypeptide(L)'
;MFALLKKEIQIFLSSLIGYVVIGVFLLLIGLFMWIFPGELNALDYGYATLDTLFYIAPWVFMFLIPAVTMRSFAEEKRTGTIEWLLTKPLSDIQIILAKYFAGLV
;
A
#
# COMPACT_ATOMS: atom_id res chain seq x y z
N MET A 1 -23.48 -1.27 3.73
CA MET A 1 -22.05 -1.09 4.07
C MET A 1 -21.16 -2.26 3.64
N PHE A 2 -21.44 -3.50 4.06
CA PHE A 2 -20.55 -4.65 3.76
C PHE A 2 -20.28 -4.86 2.26
N ALA A 3 -21.29 -4.70 1.41
CA ALA A 3 -21.12 -4.79 -0.05
C ALA A 3 -20.18 -3.71 -0.63
N LEU A 4 -20.20 -2.49 -0.08
CA LEU A 4 -19.30 -1.41 -0.48
C LEU A 4 -17.87 -1.72 -0.05
N LEU A 5 -17.69 -2.15 1.20
CA LEU A 5 -16.37 -2.53 1.73
C LEU A 5 -15.75 -3.69 0.94
N LYS A 6 -16.53 -4.74 0.64
CA LYS A 6 -16.07 -5.86 -0.20
C LYS A 6 -15.64 -5.40 -1.60
N LYS A 7 -16.41 -4.49 -2.22
CA LYS A 7 -16.07 -3.89 -3.51
C LYS A 7 -14.75 -3.13 -3.43
N GLU A 8 -14.56 -2.28 -2.41
CA GLU A 8 -13.33 -1.51 -2.24
C GLU A 8 -12.10 -2.40 -2.00
N ILE A 9 -12.20 -3.43 -1.14
CA ILE A 9 -11.12 -4.39 -0.91
C ILE A 9 -10.75 -5.13 -2.21
N GLN A 10 -11.74 -5.59 -2.97
CA GLN A 10 -11.48 -6.28 -4.23
C GLN A 10 -10.81 -5.36 -5.25
N ILE A 11 -11.21 -4.09 -5.34
CA ILE A 11 -10.58 -3.09 -6.20
C ILE A 11 -9.14 -2.82 -5.77
N PHE A 12 -8.90 -2.73 -4.46
CA PHE A 12 -7.58 -2.50 -3.89
C PHE A 12 -6.61 -3.67 -4.18
N LEU A 13 -7.04 -4.90 -3.93
CA LEU A 13 -6.22 -6.11 -4.12
C LEU A 13 -6.05 -6.51 -5.59
N SER A 14 -7.03 -6.23 -6.45
CA SER A 14 -6.93 -6.53 -7.90
C SER A 14 -6.12 -5.49 -8.67
N SER A 15 -5.48 -4.56 -7.96
CA SER A 15 -4.84 -3.40 -8.55
C SER A 15 -3.39 -3.69 -8.92
N LEU A 16 -3.01 -3.42 -10.18
CA LEU A 16 -1.64 -3.61 -10.67
C LEU A 16 -0.59 -2.87 -9.82
N ILE A 17 -0.98 -1.74 -9.23
CA ILE A 17 -0.13 -0.92 -8.36
C ILE A 17 0.28 -1.69 -7.09
N GLY A 18 -0.60 -2.52 -6.54
CA GLY A 18 -0.26 -3.35 -5.37
C GLY A 18 0.93 -4.28 -5.65
N TYR A 19 0.92 -4.93 -6.82
CA TYR A 19 2.02 -5.79 -7.25
C TYR A 19 3.32 -5.01 -7.48
N VAL A 20 3.24 -3.81 -8.07
CA VAL A 20 4.41 -2.93 -8.27
C VAL A 20 5.00 -2.53 -6.92
N VAL A 21 4.17 -2.19 -5.94
CA VAL A 21 4.59 -1.79 -4.59
C VAL A 21 5.31 -2.93 -3.88
N ILE A 22 4.77 -4.15 -3.95
CA ILE A 22 5.43 -5.34 -3.41
C ILE A 22 6.80 -5.55 -4.09
N GLY A 23 6.85 -5.42 -5.41
CA GLY A 23 8.09 -5.55 -6.18
C GLY A 23 9.14 -4.52 -5.76
N VAL A 24 8.76 -3.24 -5.64
CA VAL A 24 9.66 -2.16 -5.21
C VAL A 24 10.14 -2.38 -3.77
N PHE A 25 9.23 -2.77 -2.88
CA PHE A 25 9.58 -3.06 -1.48
C PHE A 25 10.62 -4.19 -1.38
N LEU A 26 10.35 -5.33 -2.02
CA LEU A 26 11.25 -6.48 -2.01
C LEU A 26 12.59 -6.17 -2.69
N LEU A 27 12.56 -5.42 -3.79
CA LEU A 27 13.77 -5.00 -4.49
C LEU A 27 14.64 -4.12 -3.59
N LEU A 28 14.07 -3.08 -2.96
CA LEU A 28 14.82 -2.18 -2.10
C LEU A 28 15.42 -2.93 -0.90
N ILE A 29 14.62 -3.70 -0.17
CA ILE A 29 15.12 -4.50 0.95
C ILE A 29 16.20 -5.49 0.50
N GLY A 30 15.99 -6.16 -0.64
CA GLY A 30 16.95 -7.10 -1.21
C GLY A 30 18.28 -6.45 -1.59
N LEU A 31 18.25 -5.26 -2.19
CA LEU A 31 19.46 -4.51 -2.55
C LEU A 31 20.29 -4.16 -1.30
N PHE A 32 19.64 -3.64 -0.25
CA PHE A 32 20.34 -3.26 0.98
C PHE A 32 20.84 -4.45 1.79
N MET A 33 20.10 -5.57 1.78
CA MET A 33 20.48 -6.75 2.54
C MET A 33 21.63 -7.54 1.88
N TRP A 34 21.71 -7.55 0.55
CA TRP A 34 22.61 -8.45 -0.18
C TRP A 34 23.66 -7.77 -1.06
N ILE A 35 23.40 -6.57 -1.59
CA ILE A 35 24.24 -5.95 -2.63
C ILE A 35 25.07 -4.77 -2.12
N PHE A 36 24.48 -3.87 -1.34
CA PHE A 36 25.21 -2.70 -0.85
C PHE A 36 26.15 -3.07 0.29
N PRO A 37 27.45 -2.73 0.23
CA PRO A 37 28.40 -3.04 1.28
C PRO A 37 28.18 -2.14 2.51
N GLY A 38 28.31 -2.69 3.72
CA GLY A 38 28.17 -1.95 4.99
C GLY A 38 27.46 -2.73 6.11
N GLU A 39 27.17 -2.07 7.23
CA GLU A 39 26.57 -2.71 8.42
C GLU A 39 25.16 -3.29 8.19
N LEU A 40 24.51 -2.92 7.09
CA LEU A 40 23.19 -3.42 6.69
C LEU A 40 23.27 -4.68 5.82
N ASN A 41 24.45 -5.05 5.33
CA ASN A 41 24.65 -6.22 4.50
C ASN A 41 24.81 -7.48 5.36
N ALA A 42 23.97 -8.48 5.15
CA ALA A 42 24.00 -9.72 5.92
C ALA A 42 25.32 -10.51 5.73
N LEU A 43 25.99 -10.36 4.60
CA LEU A 43 27.26 -11.03 4.30
C LEU A 43 28.45 -10.33 4.98
N ASP A 44 28.47 -8.99 4.99
CA ASP A 44 29.56 -8.22 5.62
C ASP A 44 29.44 -8.22 7.15
N TYR A 45 28.22 -8.23 7.68
CA TYR A 45 27.95 -8.23 9.13
C TYR A 45 28.32 -9.56 9.80
N GLY A 46 28.41 -10.65 9.04
CA GLY A 46 28.78 -11.99 9.54
C GLY A 46 27.70 -12.69 10.37
N TYR A 47 26.56 -12.03 10.63
CA TYR A 47 25.40 -12.59 11.32
C TYR A 47 24.12 -12.35 10.53
N ALA A 48 23.26 -13.37 10.47
CA ALA A 48 21.95 -13.26 9.82
C ALA A 48 20.92 -12.68 10.81
N THR A 49 20.82 -11.35 10.88
CA THR A 49 19.80 -10.65 11.68
C THR A 49 18.73 -9.99 10.80
N LEU A 50 17.61 -9.61 11.41
CA LEU A 50 16.50 -8.89 10.73
C LEU A 50 16.62 -7.37 10.87
N ASP A 51 17.70 -6.86 11.45
CA ASP A 51 17.85 -5.43 11.78
C ASP A 51 17.75 -4.55 10.53
N THR A 52 18.34 -4.99 9.42
CA THR A 52 18.24 -4.32 8.11
C THR A 52 16.80 -4.14 7.64
N LEU A 53 15.95 -5.16 7.83
CA LEU A 53 14.53 -5.09 7.45
C LEU A 53 13.82 -4.02 8.30
N PHE A 54 13.97 -4.08 9.63
CA PHE A 54 13.28 -3.15 10.53
C PHE A 54 13.80 -1.71 10.43
N TYR A 55 15.08 -1.53 10.08
CA TYR A 55 15.66 -0.22 9.87
C TYR A 55 15.17 0.42 8.57
N ILE A 56 15.12 -0.34 7.47
CA ILE A 56 14.84 0.20 6.13
C ILE A 56 13.34 0.24 5.81
N ALA A 57 12.56 -0.74 6.28
CA ALA A 57 11.14 -0.83 5.97
C ALA A 57 10.35 0.44 6.31
N PRO A 58 10.55 1.13 7.46
CA PRO A 58 9.84 2.37 7.77
C PRO A 58 10.09 3.48 6.73
N TRP A 59 11.33 3.64 6.26
CA TRP A 59 11.68 4.62 5.24
C TRP A 59 11.01 4.31 3.92
N VAL A 60 11.01 3.05 3.52
CA VAL A 60 10.36 2.60 2.28
C VAL A 60 8.84 2.79 2.38
N PHE A 61 8.24 2.41 3.50
CA PHE A 61 6.80 2.56 3.73
C PHE A 61 6.35 4.01 3.80
N MET A 62 7.20 4.94 4.23
CA MET A 62 6.91 6.38 4.20
C MET A 62 6.54 6.86 2.79
N PHE A 63 7.12 6.25 1.74
CA PHE A 63 6.78 6.57 0.34
C PHE A 63 5.70 5.65 -0.23
N LEU A 64 5.76 4.34 0.07
CA LEU A 64 4.84 3.37 -0.52
C LEU A 64 3.40 3.50 0.03
N ILE A 65 3.22 3.77 1.32
CA ILE A 65 1.88 3.88 1.93
C ILE A 65 1.07 5.03 1.31
N PRO A 66 1.59 6.27 1.20
CA PRO A 66 0.88 7.35 0.52
C PRO A 66 0.58 7.01 -0.93
N ALA A 67 1.54 6.44 -1.67
CA ALA A 67 1.36 6.09 -3.07
C ALA A 67 0.21 5.08 -3.29
N VAL A 68 0.08 4.09 -2.42
CA VAL A 68 -0.97 3.07 -2.48
C VAL A 68 -2.33 3.64 -2.07
N THR A 69 -2.37 4.44 -1.00
CA THR A 69 -3.62 4.96 -0.42
C THR A 69 -4.24 6.10 -1.23
N MET A 70 -3.44 6.95 -1.88
CA MET A 70 -3.94 8.08 -2.69
C MET A 70 -4.91 7.65 -3.79
N ARG A 71 -4.78 6.43 -4.30
CA ARG A 71 -5.65 5.90 -5.37
C ARG A 71 -7.13 5.81 -4.96
N SER A 72 -7.42 5.59 -3.68
CA SER A 72 -8.79 5.29 -3.20
C SER A 72 -9.83 6.34 -3.63
N PHE A 73 -9.48 7.63 -3.57
CA PHE A 73 -10.32 8.73 -4.05
C PHE A 73 -9.86 9.30 -5.39
N ALA A 74 -8.54 9.34 -5.65
CA ALA A 74 -8.02 9.93 -6.88
C ALA A 74 -8.51 9.20 -8.13
N GLU A 75 -8.61 7.86 -8.07
CA GLU A 75 -9.04 7.07 -9.22
C GLU A 75 -10.53 7.23 -9.52
N GLU A 76 -11.37 7.32 -8.49
CA GLU A 76 -12.81 7.58 -8.67
C GLU A 76 -13.07 8.99 -9.19
N LYS A 77 -12.28 9.97 -8.73
CA LYS A 77 -12.33 11.34 -9.25
C LYS A 77 -11.85 11.41 -10.71
N ARG A 78 -10.77 10.70 -11.05
CA ARG A 78 -10.22 10.62 -12.41
C ARG A 78 -11.18 9.95 -13.39
N THR A 79 -11.91 8.93 -12.95
CA THR A 79 -12.85 8.16 -13.79
C THR A 79 -14.26 8.75 -13.81
N GLY A 80 -14.55 9.79 -13.02
CA GLY A 80 -15.90 10.37 -12.88
C GLY A 80 -16.89 9.45 -12.16
N THR A 81 -16.44 8.32 -11.60
CA THR A 81 -17.32 7.37 -10.92
C THR A 81 -17.76 7.84 -9.53
N ILE A 82 -17.14 8.90 -9.01
CA ILE A 82 -17.52 9.50 -7.73
C ILE A 82 -18.94 10.09 -7.77
N GLU A 83 -19.37 10.64 -8.91
CA GLU A 83 -20.72 11.18 -9.08
C GLU A 83 -21.78 10.06 -9.01
N TRP A 84 -21.46 8.90 -9.59
CA TRP A 84 -22.29 7.70 -9.49
C TRP A 84 -22.35 7.11 -8.08
N LEU A 85 -21.31 7.30 -7.27
CA LEU A 85 -21.30 6.84 -5.88
C LEU A 85 -22.17 7.73 -4.99
N LEU A 86 -22.09 9.05 -5.20
CA LEU A 86 -22.83 10.06 -4.43
C LEU A 86 -24.33 10.11 -4.75
N THR A 87 -24.74 9.62 -5.92
CA THR A 87 -26.17 9.51 -6.30
C THR A 87 -26.86 8.30 -5.69
N LYS A 88 -26.13 7.36 -5.09
CA LYS A 88 -26.72 6.21 -4.38
C LYS A 88 -27.24 6.63 -3.00
N PRO A 89 -28.24 5.91 -2.43
CA PRO A 89 -28.75 6.16 -1.09
C PRO A 89 -27.75 5.67 -0.02
N LEU A 90 -26.56 6.27 0.01
CA LEU A 90 -25.48 6.00 0.95
C LEU A 90 -25.12 7.32 1.63
N SER A 91 -24.93 7.31 2.95
CA SER A 91 -24.44 8.50 3.66
C SER A 91 -22.94 8.68 3.42
N ASP A 92 -22.46 9.92 3.40
CA ASP A 92 -21.02 10.24 3.25
C ASP A 92 -20.13 9.51 4.26
N ILE A 93 -20.57 9.40 5.52
CA ILE A 93 -19.86 8.68 6.58
C ILE A 93 -19.66 7.21 6.23
N GLN A 94 -20.66 6.56 5.64
CA GLN A 94 -20.54 5.16 5.22
C GLN A 94 -19.51 4.98 4.10
N ILE A 95 -19.39 5.96 3.20
CA ILE A 95 -18.41 5.96 2.12
C ILE A 95 -17.00 6.13 2.70
N ILE A 96 -16.82 7.11 3.59
CA ILE A 96 -15.53 7.39 4.24
C ILE A 96 -15.07 6.17 5.05
N LEU A 97 -15.95 5.62 5.90
CA LEU A 97 -15.61 4.45 6.70
C LEU A 97 -15.30 3.22 5.84
N ALA A 98 -16.08 2.98 4.77
CA ALA A 98 -15.81 1.84 3.89
C ALA A 98 -14.42 1.93 3.24
N LYS A 99 -14.02 3.11 2.78
CA LYS A 99 -12.69 3.33 2.18
C LYS A 99 -11.56 3.27 3.20
N TYR A 100 -11.77 3.81 4.40
CA TYR A 100 -10.79 3.72 5.49
C TYR A 100 -10.54 2.26 5.90
N PHE A 101 -11.60 1.49 6.17
CA PHE A 101 -11.47 0.08 6.54
C PHE A 101 -10.93 -0.77 5.39
N ALA A 102 -11.24 -0.44 4.13
CA ALA A 102 -10.66 -1.14 2.99
C ALA A 102 -9.14 -0.91 2.84
N GLY A 103 -8.59 0.20 3.36
CA GLY A 103 -7.15 0.44 3.41
C GLY A 103 -6.45 -0.13 4.64
N LEU A 104 -7.19 -0.51 5.68
CA LEU A 104 -6.66 -1.20 6.86
C LEU A 104 -6.54 -2.71 6.68
N VAL A 105 -7.27 -3.28 5.72
CA VAL A 105 -7.28 -4.70 5.36
C VAL A 105 -6.24 -4.95 4.26
#